data_AF-A0A3N5JTN5-F1
#
_entry.id   AF-A0A3N5JTN5-F1
#
_cell.length_a   1.000
_cell.length_b   1.000
_cell.length_c   1.000
_cell.angle_alpha   90.00
_cell.angle_beta   90.00
_cell.angle_gamma   90.00
#
_symmetry.space_group_name_H-M   'P 1'
#
loop_
_entity.id
_entity.type
_entity.pdbx_description
1 polymer ?
#
loop_
_entity_poly.entity_id
_entity_poly.type
_entity_poly.pdbx_seq_one_letter_code
_entity_poly.pdbx_strand_id
1 'polypeptide(L)'
;MRVLPSLLEYRAANRRLPSALTFSLAALLAFYRGTEIRDGALMGRREGGTYPVKDDAPVLEAFTDQWRRYEHHRDALALCRALLARSDFWGEDLSALPDLTETVSTQLSRIVQIGVYAAVAALG
;
A
#
# COMPACT_ATOMS: atom_id res chain seq x y z
N MET A 1 14.27 4.29 -1.92
CA MET A 1 13.75 4.92 -0.67
C MET A 1 14.20 4.06 0.51
N ARG A 2 14.90 4.60 1.52
CA ARG A 2 15.56 3.84 2.62
C ARG A 2 14.75 3.76 3.93
N VAL A 3 13.42 3.83 3.88
CA VAL A 3 12.56 3.85 5.09
C VAL A 3 12.23 2.46 5.64
N LEU A 4 12.36 1.41 4.83
CA LEU A 4 12.07 0.02 5.20
C LEU A 4 13.07 -0.58 6.19
N PRO A 5 14.40 -0.41 6.01
CA PRO A 5 15.37 -0.92 6.98
C PRO A 5 15.13 -0.36 8.39
N SER A 6 14.89 0.95 8.49
CA SER A 6 14.63 1.59 9.78
C SER A 6 13.32 1.14 10.44
N LEU A 7 12.30 0.76 9.66
CA LEU A 7 11.06 0.17 10.18
C LEU A 7 11.32 -1.16 10.88
N LEU A 8 12.11 -2.01 10.22
CA LEU A 8 12.41 -3.37 10.68
C LEU A 8 13.33 -3.36 11.89
N GLU A 9 14.34 -2.50 11.87
CA GLU A 9 15.22 -2.24 13.02
C GLU A 9 14.42 -1.70 14.22
N TYR A 10 13.52 -0.74 14.01
CA TYR A 10 12.68 -0.22 15.09
C TYR A 10 11.76 -1.28 15.68
N ARG A 11 11.14 -2.12 14.83
CA ARG A 11 10.31 -3.26 15.29
C ARG A 11 11.13 -4.27 16.09
N ALA A 12 12.33 -4.61 15.62
CA ALA A 12 13.23 -5.54 16.32
C ALA A 12 13.61 -5.01 17.70
N ALA A 13 13.88 -3.70 17.82
CA ALA A 13 14.28 -3.05 19.06
C ALA A 13 13.12 -2.79 20.04
N ASN A 14 11.94 -2.40 19.54
CA ASN A 14 10.85 -1.88 20.37
C ASN A 14 9.61 -2.80 20.41
N ARG A 15 9.60 -3.91 19.67
CA ARG A 15 8.45 -4.82 19.46
C ARG A 15 7.16 -4.11 19.03
N ARG A 16 7.27 -2.92 18.45
CA ARG A 16 6.13 -2.09 18.05
C ARG A 16 6.38 -1.49 16.68
N LEU A 17 5.33 -1.48 15.86
CA LEU A 17 5.35 -0.83 14.55
C LEU A 17 5.08 0.68 14.73
N PRO A 18 5.89 1.58 14.14
CA PRO A 18 5.59 3.00 14.09
C PRO A 18 4.33 3.25 13.25
N SER A 19 3.26 3.75 13.86
CA SER A 19 1.98 3.98 13.19
C SER A 19 2.09 4.87 11.96
N ALA A 20 2.99 5.86 11.99
CA ALA A 20 3.24 6.76 10.87
C ALA A 20 3.85 6.03 9.65
N LEU A 21 4.74 5.06 9.89
CA LEU A 21 5.39 4.30 8.81
C LEU A 21 4.44 3.27 8.20
N THR A 22 3.68 2.54 9.04
CA THR A 22 2.65 1.62 8.53
C THR A 22 1.59 2.36 7.74
N PHE A 23 1.18 3.55 8.22
CA PHE A 23 0.22 4.38 7.48
C PHE A 23 0.80 4.90 6.17
N SER A 24 2.07 5.31 6.15
CA SER A 24 2.73 5.74 4.92
C SER A 24 2.77 4.62 3.88
N LEU A 25 2.99 3.37 4.32
CA LEU A 25 2.94 2.20 3.45
C LEU A 25 1.51 1.94 2.93
N ALA A 26 0.49 2.02 3.79
CA ALA A 26 -0.90 1.91 3.36
C ALA A 26 -1.31 3.03 2.38
N ALA A 27 -0.87 4.26 2.61
CA ALA A 27 -1.11 5.40 1.74
C ALA A 27 -0.40 5.24 0.40
N LEU A 28 0.81 4.68 0.38
CA LEU A 28 1.51 4.32 -0.85
C LEU A 28 0.71 3.29 -1.64
N LEU A 29 0.23 2.20 -1.02
CA LEU A 29 -0.61 1.22 -1.72
C LEU A 29 -1.89 1.86 -2.29
N ALA A 30 -2.51 2.78 -1.54
CA ALA A 30 -3.68 3.54 -1.97
C ALA A 30 -3.37 4.55 -3.10
N PHE A 31 -2.16 5.08 -3.18
CA PHE A 31 -1.74 5.99 -4.24
C PHE A 31 -1.72 5.29 -5.61
N TYR A 32 -1.32 4.02 -5.64
CA TYR A 32 -1.39 3.19 -6.86
C TYR A 32 -2.77 2.55 -7.07
N ARG A 33 -3.84 3.08 -6.44
CA ARG A 33 -5.20 2.59 -6.65
C ARG A 33 -5.71 2.96 -8.04
N GLY A 34 -5.44 2.10 -9.01
CA GLY A 34 -5.93 2.22 -10.39
C GLY A 34 -6.05 0.86 -11.05
N THR A 35 -6.89 0.77 -12.08
CA THR A 35 -7.13 -0.48 -12.83
C THR A 35 -6.82 -0.38 -14.32
N GLU A 36 -6.29 0.76 -14.74
CA GLU A 36 -6.00 1.06 -16.14
C GLU A 36 -4.68 1.81 -16.28
N ILE A 37 -3.86 1.39 -17.25
CA ILE A 37 -2.63 2.07 -17.65
C ILE A 37 -2.88 2.77 -18.98
N ARG A 38 -2.58 4.07 -19.06
CA ARG A 38 -2.67 4.90 -20.28
C ARG A 38 -1.38 5.67 -20.47
N ASP A 39 -0.85 5.69 -21.70
CA ASP A 39 0.37 6.42 -22.05
C ASP A 39 1.57 6.13 -21.12
N GLY A 40 1.70 4.88 -20.68
CA GLY A 40 2.76 4.44 -19.76
C GLY A 40 2.58 4.89 -18.31
N ALA A 41 1.40 5.38 -17.93
CA ALA A 41 1.07 5.77 -16.56
C ALA A 41 -0.16 5.02 -16.04
N LEU A 42 -0.13 4.57 -14.79
CA LEU A 42 -1.30 4.04 -14.12
C LEU A 42 -2.25 5.17 -13.76
N MET A 43 -3.53 5.02 -14.10
CA MET A 43 -4.57 5.98 -13.76
C MET A 43 -5.06 5.73 -12.33
N GLY A 44 -4.37 6.32 -11.37
CA GLY A 44 -4.74 6.30 -9.96
C GLY A 44 -6.06 7.04 -9.70
N ARG A 45 -6.79 6.65 -8.65
CA ARG A 45 -8.11 7.18 -8.30
C ARG A 45 -8.14 7.74 -6.88
N ARG A 46 -8.62 8.97 -6.73
CA ARG A 46 -8.92 9.62 -5.45
C ARG A 46 -10.29 10.30 -5.52
N GLU A 47 -10.73 10.85 -4.39
CA GLU A 47 -12.04 11.52 -4.25
C GLU A 47 -12.26 12.62 -5.31
N GLY A 48 -11.21 13.39 -5.62
CA GLY A 48 -11.24 14.45 -6.64
C GLY A 48 -10.98 14.02 -8.08
N GLY A 49 -11.01 12.72 -8.40
CA GLY A 49 -10.84 12.21 -9.77
C GLY A 49 -9.62 11.30 -9.98
N THR A 50 -9.25 11.11 -11.24
CA THR A 50 -8.10 10.30 -11.63
C THR A 50 -6.82 11.13 -11.78
N TYR A 51 -5.66 10.50 -11.61
CA TYR A 51 -4.36 11.12 -11.79
C TYR A 51 -3.35 10.10 -12.36
N PRO A 52 -2.40 10.54 -13.19
CA PRO A 52 -1.38 9.65 -13.73
C PRO A 52 -0.31 9.35 -12.68
N VAL A 53 0.02 8.06 -12.52
CA VAL A 53 1.12 7.56 -11.72
C VAL A 53 2.17 6.99 -12.66
N LYS A 54 3.36 7.59 -12.66
CA LYS A 54 4.48 7.17 -13.49
C LYS A 54 5.48 6.40 -12.65
N ASP A 55 5.78 5.19 -13.09
CA ASP A 55 6.72 4.28 -12.46
C ASP A 55 7.16 3.22 -13.49
N ASP A 56 7.99 2.28 -13.07
CA ASP A 56 8.40 1.17 -13.92
C ASP A 56 7.21 0.25 -14.27
N ALA A 57 7.17 -0.22 -15.51
CA ALA A 57 6.06 -1.04 -16.02
C ALA A 57 5.72 -2.26 -15.12
N PRO A 58 6.70 -3.04 -14.61
CA PRO A 58 6.41 -4.15 -13.70
C PRO A 58 5.75 -3.73 -12.38
N VAL A 59 6.02 -2.51 -11.91
CA VAL A 59 5.37 -1.93 -10.72
C VAL A 59 3.92 -1.60 -11.07
N LEU A 60 3.70 -0.84 -12.14
CA LEU A 60 2.36 -0.42 -12.56
C LEU A 60 1.44 -1.62 -12.83
N GLU A 61 1.95 -2.64 -13.53
CA GLU A 61 1.21 -3.87 -13.81
C GLU A 61 0.84 -4.64 -12.54
N ALA A 62 1.80 -4.79 -11.61
CA ALA A 62 1.56 -5.47 -10.34
C ALA A 62 0.46 -4.80 -9.52
N PHE A 63 0.52 -3.47 -9.39
CA PHE A 63 -0.51 -2.71 -8.68
C PHE A 63 -1.86 -2.79 -9.38
N THR A 64 -1.87 -2.65 -10.71
CA THR A 64 -3.09 -2.75 -11.52
C THR A 64 -3.80 -4.09 -11.31
N ASP A 65 -3.06 -5.19 -11.36
CA ASP A 65 -3.60 -6.54 -11.20
C ASP A 65 -4.17 -6.78 -9.79
N GLN A 66 -3.48 -6.33 -8.75
CA GLN A 66 -3.98 -6.49 -7.38
C GLN A 66 -5.20 -5.61 -7.11
N TRP A 67 -5.24 -4.39 -7.65
CA TRP A 67 -6.40 -3.52 -7.51
C TRP A 67 -7.62 -4.04 -8.29
N ARG A 68 -7.43 -4.64 -9.47
CA ARG A 68 -8.51 -5.36 -10.17
C ARG A 68 -9.06 -6.51 -9.34
N ARG A 69 -8.19 -7.34 -8.76
CA ARG A 69 -8.61 -8.42 -7.85
C ARG A 69 -9.39 -7.88 -6.65
N TYR A 70 -8.96 -6.76 -6.08
CA TYR A 70 -9.67 -6.10 -4.99
C TYR A 70 -11.05 -5.61 -5.40
N GLU A 71 -11.24 -5.06 -6.60
CA GLU A 71 -12.57 -4.65 -7.08
C GLU A 71 -13.56 -5.82 -7.13
N HIS A 72 -13.09 -7.04 -7.43
CA HIS A 72 -13.92 -8.24 -7.45
C HIS A 72 -14.18 -8.84 -6.06
N HIS A 73 -13.16 -8.93 -5.20
CA HIS A 73 -13.24 -9.69 -3.95
C HIS A 73 -13.38 -8.82 -2.70
N ARG A 74 -13.07 -7.53 -2.80
CA ARG A 74 -13.04 -6.56 -1.69
C ARG A 74 -12.13 -6.98 -0.53
N ASP A 75 -11.11 -7.78 -0.81
CA ASP A 75 -10.15 -8.29 0.17
C ASP A 75 -8.87 -7.44 0.21
N ALA A 76 -8.81 -6.49 1.14
CA ALA A 76 -7.65 -5.64 1.33
C ALA A 76 -6.45 -6.41 1.91
N LEU A 77 -6.70 -7.46 2.68
CA LEU A 77 -5.64 -8.26 3.29
C LEU A 77 -4.90 -9.07 2.22
N ALA A 78 -5.63 -9.70 1.30
CA ALA A 78 -5.04 -10.41 0.16
C ALA A 78 -4.23 -9.48 -0.73
N LEU A 79 -4.76 -8.28 -1.05
CA LEU A 79 -4.04 -7.26 -1.81
C LEU A 79 -2.75 -6.84 -1.09
N CYS A 80 -2.83 -6.53 0.21
CA CYS A 80 -1.66 -6.11 0.98
C CYS A 80 -0.62 -7.24 1.05
N ARG A 81 -1.03 -8.47 1.35
CA ARG A 81 -0.13 -9.62 1.40
C ARG A 81 0.59 -9.81 0.06
N ALA A 82 -0.12 -9.76 -1.05
CA ALA A 82 0.45 -9.95 -2.38
C ALA A 82 1.47 -8.85 -2.75
N LEU A 83 1.18 -7.59 -2.42
CA LEU A 83 2.09 -6.47 -2.72
C LEU A 83 3.27 -6.40 -1.74
N LEU A 84 3.07 -6.74 -0.47
CA LEU A 84 4.13 -6.74 0.55
C LEU A 84 5.10 -7.93 0.40
N ALA A 85 4.67 -9.02 -0.25
CA ALA A 85 5.53 -10.16 -0.55
C ALA A 85 6.53 -9.91 -1.71
N ARG A 86 6.41 -8.79 -2.42
CA ARG A 86 7.27 -8.41 -3.55
C ARG A 86 8.65 -7.96 -3.10
N SER A 87 9.54 -8.93 -2.87
CA SER A 87 10.94 -8.65 -2.50
C SER A 87 11.72 -7.88 -3.57
N ASP A 88 11.29 -7.92 -4.83
CA ASP A 88 11.79 -7.06 -5.90
C ASP A 88 11.44 -5.58 -5.71
N PHE A 89 10.37 -5.25 -4.97
CA PHE A 89 10.01 -3.87 -4.62
C PHE A 89 10.67 -3.41 -3.32
N TRP A 90 10.75 -4.31 -2.34
CA TRP A 90 11.09 -3.95 -0.96
C TRP A 90 12.50 -4.38 -0.55
N GLY A 91 13.16 -5.26 -1.32
CA GLY A 91 14.41 -5.93 -0.96
C GLY A 91 14.21 -7.19 -0.10
N GLU A 92 13.02 -7.38 0.47
CA GLU A 92 12.65 -8.53 1.30
C GLU A 92 11.14 -8.80 1.28
N ASP A 93 10.71 -9.95 1.77
CA ASP A 93 9.30 -10.29 1.93
C ASP A 93 8.75 -9.67 3.23
N LEU A 94 8.06 -8.53 3.11
CA LEU A 94 7.44 -7.86 4.24
C LEU A 94 6.18 -8.57 4.73
N SER A 95 5.58 -9.43 3.89
CA SER A 95 4.39 -10.21 4.27
C SER A 95 4.70 -11.31 5.30
N ALA A 96 5.98 -11.66 5.45
CA ALA A 96 6.50 -12.51 6.52
C ALA A 96 6.30 -11.92 7.92
N LEU A 97 5.85 -10.65 8.02
CA LEU A 97 5.48 -9.96 9.24
C LEU A 97 3.95 -9.83 9.31
N PRO A 98 3.25 -10.75 10.01
CA PRO A 98 1.78 -10.76 10.04
C PRO A 98 1.20 -9.48 10.65
N ASP A 99 1.83 -8.98 11.71
CA ASP A 99 1.47 -7.74 12.41
C ASP A 99 1.54 -6.51 11.49
N LEU A 100 2.55 -6.45 10.62
CA LEU A 100 2.69 -5.39 9.62
C LEU A 100 1.57 -5.50 8.58
N THR A 101 1.38 -6.69 8.02
CA THR A 101 0.40 -6.93 6.95
C THR A 101 -1.02 -6.62 7.41
N GLU A 102 -1.39 -7.06 8.62
CA GLU A 102 -2.70 -6.77 9.22
C GLU A 102 -2.89 -5.27 9.47
N THR A 103 -1.88 -4.60 10.03
CA THR A 103 -1.94 -3.15 10.30
C THR A 103 -2.12 -2.36 9.01
N VAL A 104 -1.31 -2.64 7.99
CA VAL A 104 -1.35 -1.96 6.68
C VAL A 104 -2.68 -2.23 5.99
N SER A 105 -3.20 -3.46 6.03
CA SER A 105 -4.50 -3.80 5.43
C SER A 105 -5.67 -3.06 6.08
N THR A 106 -5.62 -2.89 7.40
CA THR A 106 -6.62 -2.13 8.17
C THR A 106 -6.57 -0.65 7.80
N GLN A 107 -5.36 -0.07 7.76
CA GLN A 107 -5.16 1.33 7.38
C GLN A 107 -5.55 1.58 5.92
N LEU A 108 -5.19 0.68 5.00
CA LEU A 108 -5.58 0.76 3.60
C LEU A 108 -7.11 0.72 3.45
N SER A 109 -7.78 -0.19 4.15
CA SER A 109 -9.24 -0.29 4.14
C SER A 109 -9.89 1.03 4.58
N ARG A 110 -9.36 1.66 5.63
CA ARG A 110 -9.81 2.99 6.07
C ARG A 110 -9.58 4.05 4.99
N ILE A 111 -8.38 4.12 4.40
CA ILE A 111 -8.08 5.09 3.32
C ILE A 111 -9.04 4.91 2.14
N VAL A 112 -9.38 3.67 1.78
CA VAL A 112 -10.33 3.37 0.69
C VAL A 112 -11.76 3.80 1.03
N GLN A 113 -12.17 3.71 2.30
CA GLN A 113 -13.53 4.01 2.77
C GLN A 113 -13.76 5.50 3.00
N ILE A 114 -12.84 6.18 3.68
CA ILE A 114 -13.02 7.57 4.15
C ILE A 114 -12.05 8.56 3.53
N GLY A 115 -11.15 8.11 2.66
CA GLY A 115 -10.12 8.94 2.06
C GLY A 115 -8.89 9.11 2.95
N VAL A 116 -7.75 9.47 2.33
CA VAL A 116 -6.45 9.54 3.03
C VAL A 116 -6.41 10.62 4.11
N TYR A 117 -7.04 11.77 3.89
CA TYR A 117 -7.04 12.89 4.84
C TYR A 117 -7.85 12.58 6.10
N ALA A 118 -9.03 11.97 5.96
CA ALA A 118 -9.81 11.54 7.11
C ALA A 118 -9.13 10.37 7.85
N ALA A 119 -8.52 9.45 7.10
CA ALA A 119 -7.81 8.31 7.69
C ALA A 119 -6.57 8.73 8.49
N VAL A 120 -5.82 9.75 8.05
CA VAL A 120 -4.68 10.27 8.83
C VAL A 120 -5.14 11.05 10.06
N ALA A 121 -6.24 11.82 9.96
CA ALA A 121 -6.79 12.54 11.11
C ALA A 121 -7.27 11.58 12.22
N ALA A 122 -7.75 10.39 11.86
CA ALA A 122 -8.18 9.35 12.79
C ALA A 122 -7.03 8.52 13.41
N LEU A 123 -5.76 8.83 13.10
CA LEU A 123 -4.59 8.22 13.74
C LEU A 123 -4.13 8.97 15.00
N GLY A 124 -4.75 10.12 15.31
CA GLY A 124 -4.48 10.97 16.47
C GLY A 124 -5.52 10.81 17.57
#